data_AF-A0A0N1INZ9-F1
#
_entry.id   AF-A0A0N1INZ9-F1
#
_cell.length_a   1.000
_cell.length_b   1.000
_cell.length_c   1.000
_cell.angle_alpha   90.00
_cell.angle_beta   90.00
_cell.angle_gamma   90.00
#
_symmetry.space_group_name_H-M   'P 1'
#
loop_
_entity.id
_entity.type
_entity.pdbx_description
1 polymer ?
#
loop_
_entity_poly.entity_id
_entity_poly.type
_entity_poly.pdbx_seq_one_letter_code
_entity_poly.pdbx_strand_id
1 'polypeptide(L)'
;MFSSSIISYVIAIIAFLLHTSAYGQDRTINAEINPGCNNCSLESTLVYIRAEGQTDTIHQIYEYNDLGDKGRMDEKSWIHSQSLKRVTWELKEQIITEKEAMVRLHGTMHHNRSRDIIDVKLDLLPYKDYATELPHLIHTANSTLVDISLVNLTTSRYYNSSRFALHLVLVSTDPATDTMHNVMRKSLDDEHTPGVFEIIEIKTPASLSSEMGGFVQFRPVGYTQHERNVGSSTIAHVSDFNRTSLPDWSTLKTFYKGFDEGNLLVQDMVVCFGEPGDGFYKRYNYTAWSYTIGYGAPPMEGFSLFVIVIISVGLGVPVLLALSGVLYAVRRKYRHNPPTRLINED
;
A
#
# COMPACT_ATOMS: atom_id res chain seq x y z
N MET A 1 31.20 -34.39 -20.73
CA MET A 1 31.98 -33.45 -19.88
C MET A 1 31.58 -32.03 -20.27
N PHE A 2 30.57 -31.47 -19.59
CA PHE A 2 30.26 -30.05 -19.75
C PHE A 2 31.45 -29.24 -19.22
N SER A 3 31.96 -28.30 -20.02
CA SER A 3 33.09 -27.46 -19.63
C SER A 3 32.75 -26.72 -18.33
N SER A 4 33.60 -26.83 -17.30
CA SER A 4 33.36 -26.21 -15.97
C SER A 4 33.11 -24.71 -16.05
N SER A 5 33.54 -24.09 -17.15
CA SER A 5 33.32 -22.68 -17.47
C SER A 5 31.82 -22.32 -17.60
N ILE A 6 30.99 -23.17 -18.22
CA ILE A 6 29.56 -22.85 -18.45
C ILE A 6 28.78 -22.90 -17.13
N ILE A 7 29.07 -23.89 -16.29
CA ILE A 7 28.47 -24.00 -14.95
C ILE A 7 28.87 -22.78 -14.11
N SER A 8 30.13 -22.34 -14.20
CA SER A 8 30.61 -21.15 -13.50
C SER A 8 29.92 -19.86 -13.96
N TYR A 9 29.64 -19.71 -15.27
CA TYR A 9 28.92 -18.54 -15.79
C TYR A 9 27.44 -18.52 -15.38
N VAL A 10 26.77 -19.68 -15.37
CA VAL A 10 25.38 -19.78 -14.90
C VAL A 10 25.29 -19.48 -13.41
N ILE A 11 26.22 -20.00 -12.61
CA ILE A 11 26.29 -19.68 -11.17
C ILE A 11 26.58 -18.20 -10.95
N ALA A 12 27.46 -17.58 -11.75
CA ALA A 12 27.76 -16.15 -11.64
C ALA A 12 26.56 -15.26 -12.01
N ILE A 13 25.77 -15.63 -13.03
CA ILE A 13 24.56 -14.89 -13.41
C ILE A 13 23.49 -15.04 -12.33
N ILE A 14 23.30 -16.23 -11.77
CA ILE A 14 22.36 -16.44 -10.65
C ILE A 14 22.83 -15.67 -9.40
N ALA A 15 24.14 -15.68 -9.09
CA ALA A 15 24.70 -14.92 -7.98
C ALA A 15 24.57 -13.39 -8.17
N PHE A 16 24.69 -12.90 -9.41
CA PHE A 16 24.50 -11.49 -9.77
C PHE A 16 23.03 -11.07 -9.69
N LEU A 17 22.10 -11.94 -10.12
CA LEU A 17 20.66 -11.73 -9.96
C LEU A 17 20.19 -11.84 -8.49
N LEU A 18 20.88 -12.62 -7.66
CA LEU A 18 20.62 -12.71 -6.22
C LEU A 18 21.25 -11.56 -5.41
N HIS A 19 22.24 -10.82 -5.96
CA HIS A 19 22.91 -9.72 -5.27
C HIS A 19 22.18 -8.37 -5.34
N THR A 20 21.02 -8.30 -5.99
CA THR A 20 20.12 -7.15 -5.90
C THR A 20 19.24 -7.26 -4.65
N SER A 21 19.84 -7.46 -3.47
CA SER A 21 19.13 -7.29 -2.21
C SER A 21 19.09 -5.80 -1.89
N ALA A 22 17.90 -5.22 -1.94
CA ALA A 22 17.65 -3.84 -1.55
C ALA A 22 18.14 -3.61 -0.11
N TYR A 23 19.05 -2.66 0.08
CA TYR A 23 19.47 -2.20 1.39
C TYR A 23 18.28 -1.48 2.06
N GLY A 24 17.53 -2.18 2.91
CA GLY A 24 16.65 -1.55 3.88
C GLY A 24 17.49 -1.01 5.03
N GLN A 25 17.30 0.24 5.42
CA GLN A 25 17.89 0.77 6.65
C GLN A 25 17.07 0.26 7.84
N ASP A 26 17.66 -0.58 8.69
CA ASP A 26 17.04 -0.98 9.94
C ASP A 26 17.01 0.20 10.93
N ARG A 27 15.89 0.40 11.63
CA ARG A 27 15.73 1.49 12.62
C ARG A 27 15.30 0.97 13.99
N THR A 28 15.62 1.70 15.05
CA THR A 28 15.07 1.45 16.39
C THR A 28 13.70 2.09 16.52
N ILE A 29 12.73 1.37 17.07
CA ILE A 29 11.36 1.86 17.27
C ILE A 29 11.13 2.17 18.74
N ASN A 30 10.56 3.35 19.01
CA ASN A 30 10.05 3.71 20.32
C ASN A 30 8.55 4.02 20.19
N ALA A 31 7.72 3.33 20.96
CA ALA A 31 6.28 3.58 21.01
C ALA A 31 5.84 3.87 22.44
N GLU A 32 5.11 4.97 22.64
CA GLU A 32 4.57 5.40 23.92
C GLU A 32 3.07 5.72 23.77
N ILE A 33 2.27 5.33 24.76
CA ILE A 33 0.84 5.67 24.83
C ILE A 33 0.69 6.83 25.80
N ASN A 34 0.04 7.91 25.34
CA ASN A 34 -0.18 9.14 26.08
C ASN A 34 1.12 9.74 26.68
N PRO A 35 2.17 9.96 25.88
CA PRO A 35 3.44 10.49 26.39
C PRO A 35 3.23 11.84 27.10
N GLY A 36 3.85 12.00 28.27
CA GLY A 36 3.79 13.24 29.07
C GLY A 36 2.48 13.45 29.85
N CYS A 37 1.58 12.46 29.91
CA CYS A 37 0.36 12.57 30.68
C CYS A 37 0.45 11.92 32.07
N ASN A 38 0.33 12.73 33.13
CA ASN A 38 0.38 12.25 34.52
C ASN A 38 -0.97 11.72 35.04
N ASN A 39 -2.10 12.07 34.41
CA ASN A 39 -3.44 11.67 34.85
C ASN A 39 -4.45 11.73 33.67
N CYS A 40 -4.30 10.83 32.68
CA CYS A 40 -5.17 10.76 31.52
C CYS A 40 -6.41 9.89 31.78
N SER A 41 -7.59 10.30 31.30
CA SER A 41 -8.74 9.41 31.22
C SER A 41 -8.55 8.45 30.05
N LEU A 42 -9.11 7.24 30.15
CA LEU A 42 -9.14 6.25 29.06
C LEU A 42 -9.97 6.71 27.84
N GLU A 43 -10.58 7.89 27.89
CA GLU A 43 -11.48 8.40 26.84
C GLU A 43 -10.73 9.13 25.70
N SER A 44 -9.47 9.52 25.91
CA SER A 44 -8.61 10.11 24.89
C SER A 44 -7.29 9.35 24.79
N THR A 45 -7.14 8.54 23.75
CA THR A 45 -5.93 7.74 23.49
C THR A 45 -5.10 8.40 22.40
N LEU A 46 -3.93 8.93 22.77
CA LEU A 46 -2.88 9.35 21.85
C LEU A 46 -1.83 8.24 21.81
N VAL A 47 -1.66 7.62 20.64
CA VAL A 47 -0.55 6.70 20.41
C VAL A 47 0.57 7.50 19.75
N TYR A 48 1.71 7.61 20.42
CA TYR A 48 2.92 8.22 19.88
C TYR A 48 3.90 7.13 19.48
N ILE A 49 4.00 6.88 18.18
CA ILE A 49 4.99 5.96 17.62
C ILE A 49 6.07 6.82 16.98
N ARG A 50 7.30 6.75 17.52
CA ARG A 50 8.45 7.50 17.04
C ARG A 50 9.37 6.58 16.23
N ALA A 51 9.23 6.67 14.93
CA ALA A 51 10.31 6.51 13.96
C ALA A 51 10.44 7.88 13.27
N GLU A 52 11.65 8.46 13.12
CA GLU A 52 11.79 9.88 12.75
C GLU A 52 11.10 10.24 11.40
N GLY A 53 10.00 11.04 11.46
CA GLY A 53 9.23 11.64 10.35
C GLY A 53 7.82 12.24 10.74
N GLN A 54 7.15 13.00 9.84
CA GLN A 54 5.96 13.88 10.09
C GLN A 54 4.55 13.45 9.53
N THR A 55 3.68 12.97 10.44
CA THR A 55 2.20 12.73 10.51
C THR A 55 1.18 12.88 9.33
N ASP A 56 0.14 12.00 9.29
CA ASP A 56 -1.22 12.21 8.69
C ASP A 56 -2.36 11.69 9.63
N THR A 57 -3.63 12.08 9.39
CA THR A 57 -4.82 11.59 10.15
C THR A 57 -6.08 11.38 9.30
N ILE A 58 -6.92 10.39 9.66
CA ILE A 58 -8.24 10.14 9.07
C ILE A 58 -9.28 11.08 9.70
N HIS A 59 -10.13 11.72 8.88
CA HIS A 59 -11.00 12.80 9.36
C HIS A 59 -12.50 12.45 9.42
N GLN A 60 -13.08 11.87 8.36
CA GLN A 60 -14.53 11.59 8.27
C GLN A 60 -14.82 10.26 7.57
N ILE A 61 -16.01 9.72 7.83
CA ILE A 61 -16.59 8.61 7.08
C ILE A 61 -17.81 9.15 6.33
N TYR A 62 -17.93 8.81 5.05
CA TYR A 62 -19.06 9.18 4.22
C TYR A 62 -19.91 7.94 3.95
N GLU A 63 -21.21 8.01 4.25
CA GLU A 63 -22.20 7.10 3.69
C GLU A 63 -22.82 7.75 2.45
N TYR A 64 -22.92 7.04 1.34
CA TYR A 64 -23.56 7.55 0.14
C TYR A 64 -24.51 6.53 -0.48
N ASN A 65 -25.56 7.03 -1.13
CA ASN A 65 -26.55 6.22 -1.82
C ASN A 65 -26.13 5.99 -3.28
N ASP A 66 -25.57 4.83 -3.57
CA ASP A 66 -25.10 4.46 -4.91
C ASP A 66 -26.20 3.82 -5.77
N LEU A 67 -27.12 4.67 -6.21
CA LEU A 67 -28.26 4.24 -7.04
C LEU A 67 -27.84 3.66 -8.40
N GLY A 68 -26.65 4.04 -8.89
CA GLY A 68 -26.10 3.57 -10.17
C GLY A 68 -25.32 2.26 -10.06
N ASP A 69 -25.13 1.76 -8.84
CA ASP A 69 -24.35 0.57 -8.53
C ASP A 69 -22.94 0.59 -9.15
N LYS A 70 -22.19 1.68 -8.93
CA LYS A 70 -20.87 1.88 -9.55
C LYS A 70 -19.69 1.62 -8.62
N GLY A 71 -19.92 1.57 -7.32
CA GLY A 71 -18.87 1.48 -6.29
C GLY A 71 -18.21 2.81 -5.95
N ARG A 72 -18.68 3.93 -6.52
CA ARG A 72 -18.10 5.26 -6.36
C ARG A 72 -19.17 6.34 -6.28
N MET A 73 -18.82 7.45 -5.63
CA MET A 73 -19.70 8.63 -5.57
C MET A 73 -19.82 9.29 -6.94
N ASP A 74 -21.05 9.68 -7.29
CA ASP A 74 -21.35 10.54 -8.43
C ASP A 74 -21.85 11.91 -7.89
N GLU A 75 -21.84 12.96 -8.72
CA GLU A 75 -22.38 14.29 -8.35
C GLU A 75 -23.84 14.27 -7.85
N LYS A 76 -24.59 13.21 -8.20
CA LYS A 76 -25.99 13.02 -7.83
C LYS A 76 -26.18 12.18 -6.56
N SER A 77 -25.10 11.60 -6.03
CA SER A 77 -25.16 10.78 -4.82
C SER A 77 -25.51 11.65 -3.62
N TRP A 78 -26.54 11.26 -2.87
CA TRP A 78 -26.79 11.86 -1.56
C TRP A 78 -25.74 11.32 -0.58
N ILE A 79 -25.01 12.25 0.05
CA ILE A 79 -23.90 11.95 0.95
C ILE A 79 -24.30 12.33 2.37
N HIS A 80 -24.19 11.39 3.28
CA HIS A 80 -24.30 11.61 4.71
C HIS A 80 -22.91 11.54 5.33
N SER A 81 -22.39 12.68 5.80
CA SER A 81 -21.09 12.75 6.45
C SER A 81 -21.18 12.45 7.94
N GLN A 82 -20.34 11.51 8.38
CA GLN A 82 -20.21 11.12 9.77
C GLN A 82 -18.85 11.55 10.30
N SER A 83 -18.87 12.48 11.25
CA SER A 83 -17.65 12.99 11.87
C SER A 83 -17.13 12.00 12.92
N LEU A 84 -15.83 11.71 12.86
CA LEU A 84 -15.15 10.87 13.85
C LEU A 84 -14.95 11.56 15.22
N LYS A 85 -15.32 12.85 15.34
CA LYS A 85 -15.16 13.63 16.59
C LYS A 85 -15.90 13.05 17.79
N ARG A 86 -17.00 12.33 17.56
CA ARG A 86 -17.86 11.77 18.62
C ARG A 86 -17.68 10.25 18.78
N VAL A 87 -16.62 9.70 18.21
CA VAL A 87 -16.25 8.29 18.38
C VAL A 87 -15.53 8.14 19.72
N THR A 88 -15.95 7.17 20.51
CA THR A 88 -15.23 6.74 21.71
C THR A 88 -14.24 5.66 21.34
N TRP A 89 -12.95 5.94 21.52
CA TRP A 89 -11.86 5.04 21.15
C TRP A 89 -11.36 4.25 22.34
N GLU A 90 -11.22 2.94 22.18
CA GLU A 90 -10.66 2.03 23.17
C GLU A 90 -9.46 1.29 22.56
N LEU A 91 -8.34 1.23 23.27
CA LEU A 91 -7.22 0.37 22.88
C LEU A 91 -7.58 -1.10 23.17
N LYS A 92 -7.68 -1.93 22.13
CA LYS A 92 -8.03 -3.36 22.26
C LYS A 92 -6.83 -4.27 22.32
N GLU A 93 -5.83 -4.00 21.51
CA GLU A 93 -4.66 -4.85 21.37
C GLU A 93 -3.42 -3.99 21.22
N GLN A 94 -2.31 -4.45 21.78
CA GLN A 94 -1.01 -3.83 21.58
C GLN A 94 0.09 -4.90 21.59
N ILE A 95 1.06 -4.74 20.70
CA ILE A 95 2.32 -5.48 20.66
C ILE A 95 3.41 -4.43 20.55
N ILE A 96 4.22 -4.28 21.59
CA ILE A 96 5.35 -3.33 21.58
C ILE A 96 6.60 -4.12 21.93
N THR A 97 7.40 -4.40 20.92
CA THR A 97 8.66 -5.14 21.00
C THR A 97 9.73 -4.43 20.18
N GLU A 98 10.98 -4.87 20.27
CA GLU A 98 12.06 -4.34 19.42
C GLU A 98 11.86 -4.64 17.94
N LYS A 99 10.97 -5.58 17.59
CA LYS A 99 10.74 -6.05 16.21
C LYS A 99 9.43 -5.58 15.61
N GLU A 100 8.49 -5.12 16.42
CA GLU A 100 7.14 -4.75 15.99
C GLU A 100 6.53 -3.80 17.02
N ALA A 101 5.95 -2.71 16.53
CA ALA A 101 5.08 -1.84 17.29
C ALA A 101 3.70 -1.80 16.61
N MET A 102 2.78 -2.58 17.13
CA MET A 102 1.41 -2.70 16.65
C MET A 102 0.43 -2.26 17.74
N VAL A 103 -0.57 -1.47 17.36
CA VAL A 103 -1.70 -1.12 18.21
C VAL A 103 -3.00 -1.28 17.42
N ARG A 104 -4.05 -1.75 18.10
CA ARG A 104 -5.40 -1.86 17.54
C ARG A 104 -6.36 -1.04 18.39
N LEU A 105 -6.93 -0.02 17.76
CA LEU A 105 -7.88 0.93 18.33
C LEU A 105 -9.28 0.59 17.83
N HIS A 106 -10.22 0.53 18.75
CA HIS A 106 -11.62 0.22 18.48
C HIS A 106 -12.46 1.45 18.80
N GLY A 107 -12.92 2.11 17.75
CA GLY A 107 -13.83 3.23 17.81
C GLY A 107 -15.26 2.75 17.85
N THR A 108 -16.04 3.22 18.82
CA THR A 108 -17.47 2.95 18.94
C THR A 108 -18.26 4.23 18.72
N MET A 109 -19.28 4.16 17.87
CA MET A 109 -20.25 5.23 17.68
C MET A 109 -21.59 4.81 18.27
N HIS A 110 -22.02 5.53 19.30
CA HIS A 110 -23.32 5.26 19.92
C HIS A 110 -24.44 5.96 19.15
N HIS A 111 -25.12 5.22 18.27
CA HIS A 111 -26.36 5.69 17.64
C HIS A 111 -27.57 4.84 18.03
N ASN A 112 -28.41 5.40 18.91
CA ASN A 112 -29.80 5.03 19.24
C ASN A 112 -30.17 3.57 19.60
N ARG A 113 -29.35 2.54 19.29
CA ARG A 113 -29.44 1.10 19.64
C ARG A 113 -28.38 0.20 18.96
N SER A 114 -27.65 0.67 17.95
CA SER A 114 -26.60 -0.08 17.25
C SER A 114 -25.20 0.26 17.76
N ARG A 115 -24.31 -0.73 17.72
CA ARG A 115 -22.88 -0.58 17.99
C ARG A 115 -22.15 -0.54 16.66
N ASP A 116 -22.04 0.67 16.13
CA ASP A 116 -21.27 0.97 14.94
C ASP A 116 -19.80 1.01 15.34
N ILE A 117 -18.98 0.20 14.68
CA ILE A 117 -17.59 -0.05 15.07
C ILE A 117 -16.66 0.37 13.94
N ILE A 118 -15.60 1.07 14.32
CA ILE A 118 -14.48 1.45 13.46
C ILE A 118 -13.22 0.89 14.10
N ASP A 119 -12.67 -0.16 13.52
CA ASP A 119 -11.44 -0.78 13.98
C ASP A 119 -10.27 -0.22 13.16
N VAL A 120 -9.22 0.27 13.83
CA VAL A 120 -8.01 0.80 13.23
C VAL A 120 -6.80 0.09 13.83
N LYS A 121 -6.07 -0.66 13.00
CA LYS A 121 -4.78 -1.23 13.34
C LYS A 121 -3.69 -0.33 12.77
N LEU A 122 -2.72 0.04 13.61
CA LEU A 122 -1.48 0.68 13.22
C LEU A 122 -0.36 -0.31 13.48
N ASP A 123 0.48 -0.57 12.49
CA ASP A 123 1.50 -1.62 12.55
C ASP A 123 2.81 -1.14 11.92
N LEU A 124 3.88 -1.12 12.73
CA LEU A 124 5.18 -0.60 12.34
C LEU A 124 6.27 -1.65 12.59
N LEU A 125 7.06 -1.91 11.54
CA LEU A 125 8.19 -2.83 11.57
C LEU A 125 9.50 -2.08 11.31
N PRO A 126 10.61 -2.45 11.99
CA PRO A 126 11.90 -1.78 11.84
C PRO A 126 12.70 -2.25 10.63
N TYR A 127 12.17 -3.20 9.87
CA TYR A 127 12.79 -3.84 8.72
C TYR A 127 11.78 -3.94 7.56
N LYS A 128 12.26 -4.32 6.38
CA LYS A 128 11.41 -4.54 5.21
C LYS A 128 10.78 -5.94 5.29
N ASP A 129 9.45 -6.02 5.26
CA ASP A 129 8.71 -7.29 5.22
C ASP A 129 7.33 -7.10 4.56
N TYR A 130 6.61 -8.20 4.31
CA TYR A 130 5.25 -8.17 3.80
C TYR A 130 4.24 -8.35 4.95
N ALA A 131 3.14 -7.60 4.90
CA ALA A 131 2.06 -7.74 5.86
C ALA A 131 1.47 -9.16 5.80
N THR A 132 1.12 -9.74 6.94
CA THR A 132 0.55 -11.09 7.00
C THR A 132 -0.87 -11.17 6.46
N GLU A 133 -1.62 -10.07 6.50
CA GLU A 133 -2.99 -10.01 5.97
C GLU A 133 -2.99 -9.45 4.55
N LEU A 134 -3.91 -9.94 3.70
CA LEU A 134 -4.12 -9.38 2.37
C LEU A 134 -4.47 -7.88 2.48
N PRO A 135 -3.95 -7.00 1.59
CA PRO A 135 -3.23 -7.30 0.35
C PRO A 135 -1.70 -7.38 0.51
N HIS A 136 -1.20 -7.90 1.65
CA HIS A 136 0.22 -8.13 1.91
C HIS A 136 1.09 -6.92 1.54
N LEU A 137 0.72 -5.71 1.99
CA LEU A 137 1.50 -4.51 1.69
C LEU A 137 2.91 -4.59 2.31
N ILE A 138 3.89 -3.95 1.67
CA ILE A 138 5.27 -3.93 2.16
C ILE A 138 5.39 -2.97 3.35
N HIS A 139 5.87 -3.48 4.48
CA HIS A 139 6.39 -2.70 5.59
C HIS A 139 7.83 -2.26 5.30
N THR A 140 8.19 -1.09 5.80
CA THR A 140 9.57 -0.62 5.88
C THR A 140 9.76 0.14 7.18
N ALA A 141 11.00 0.34 7.60
CA ALA A 141 11.34 1.18 8.75
C ALA A 141 10.85 2.65 8.65
N ASN A 142 10.48 3.09 7.44
CA ASN A 142 10.00 4.44 7.15
C ASN A 142 8.48 4.50 6.94
N SER A 143 7.76 3.38 7.06
CA SER A 143 6.33 3.32 6.84
C SER A 143 5.58 2.68 8.01
N THR A 144 4.37 3.16 8.23
CA THR A 144 3.37 2.55 9.10
C THR A 144 2.30 1.94 8.22
N LEU A 145 1.94 0.69 8.48
CA LEU A 145 0.76 0.09 7.90
C LEU A 145 -0.45 0.52 8.72
N VAL A 146 -1.47 1.02 8.02
CA VAL A 146 -2.76 1.38 8.58
C VAL A 146 -3.79 0.46 7.98
N ASP A 147 -4.52 -0.24 8.83
CA ASP A 147 -5.60 -1.12 8.42
C ASP A 147 -6.89 -0.72 9.13
N ILE A 148 -7.92 -0.42 8.34
CA ILE A 148 -9.18 0.14 8.83
C ILE A 148 -10.28 -0.82 8.46
N SER A 149 -11.17 -1.10 9.40
CA SER A 149 -12.40 -1.84 9.15
C SER A 149 -13.63 -1.14 9.73
N LEU A 150 -14.67 -1.09 8.91
CA LEU A 150 -15.98 -0.51 9.19
C LEU A 150 -16.94 -1.67 9.46
N VAL A 151 -17.28 -1.89 10.73
CA VAL A 151 -17.99 -3.09 11.17
C VAL A 151 -19.37 -2.72 11.69
N ASN A 152 -20.39 -3.35 11.10
CA ASN A 152 -21.80 -3.17 11.46
C ASN A 152 -22.26 -1.71 11.53
N LEU A 153 -21.76 -0.86 10.62
CA LEU A 153 -22.18 0.53 10.56
C LEU A 153 -23.66 0.66 10.22
N THR A 154 -24.35 1.58 10.92
CA THR A 154 -25.76 1.84 10.68
C THR A 154 -25.94 2.58 9.35
N THR A 155 -26.71 1.99 8.45
CA THR A 155 -27.07 2.62 7.18
C THR A 155 -28.31 3.49 7.31
N SER A 156 -28.34 4.60 6.59
CA SER A 156 -29.49 5.50 6.48
C SER A 156 -30.74 4.78 5.99
N ARG A 157 -31.89 5.00 6.66
CA ARG A 157 -33.17 4.34 6.33
C ARG A 157 -33.69 4.67 4.93
N TYR A 158 -33.33 5.85 4.42
CA TYR A 158 -33.74 6.31 3.10
C TYR A 158 -32.81 5.84 1.97
N TYR A 159 -31.70 5.18 2.32
CA TYR A 159 -30.74 4.68 1.35
C TYR A 159 -30.99 3.19 1.12
N ASN A 160 -31.34 2.88 -0.13
CA ASN A 160 -31.51 1.50 -0.58
C ASN A 160 -30.16 0.87 -0.96
N SER A 161 -29.21 1.70 -1.38
CA SER A 161 -27.91 1.31 -1.93
C SER A 161 -26.76 1.96 -1.16
N SER A 162 -26.76 1.81 0.17
CA SER A 162 -25.73 2.40 1.03
C SER A 162 -24.36 1.80 0.80
N ARG A 163 -23.38 2.64 0.50
CA ARG A 163 -21.96 2.34 0.53
C ARG A 163 -21.24 3.32 1.45
N PHE A 164 -20.10 2.91 1.98
CA PHE A 164 -19.25 3.75 2.81
C PHE A 164 -17.98 4.13 2.06
N ALA A 165 -17.42 5.27 2.44
CA ALA A 165 -16.16 5.79 1.94
C ALA A 165 -15.39 6.48 3.07
N LEU A 166 -14.08 6.49 2.95
CA LEU A 166 -13.19 7.21 3.86
C LEU A 166 -12.84 8.57 3.26
N HIS A 167 -12.93 9.62 4.08
CA HIS A 167 -12.46 10.96 3.75
C HIS A 167 -11.15 11.21 4.48
N LEU A 168 -10.09 11.35 3.69
CA LEU A 168 -8.73 11.56 4.17
C LEU A 168 -8.35 13.02 3.92
N VAL A 169 -7.76 13.65 4.93
CA VAL A 169 -7.15 14.97 4.81
C VAL A 169 -5.64 14.78 4.85
N LEU A 170 -4.98 15.17 3.79
CA LEU A 170 -3.54 15.07 3.60
C LEU A 170 -2.92 16.47 3.76
N VAL A 171 -1.78 16.53 4.44
CA VAL A 171 -1.07 17.79 4.69
C VAL A 171 0.40 17.65 4.36
N SER A 172 0.95 18.64 3.66
CA SER A 172 2.39 18.75 3.42
C SER A 172 2.88 20.17 3.67
N THR A 173 4.16 20.29 4.00
CA THR A 173 4.89 21.57 4.05
C THR A 173 5.31 22.08 2.67
N ASP A 174 4.99 21.34 1.60
CA ASP A 174 5.10 21.82 0.22
C ASP A 174 4.22 23.08 0.00
N PRO A 175 4.58 23.96 -0.96
CA PRO A 175 3.81 25.17 -1.23
C PRO A 175 2.33 24.89 -1.53
N ALA A 176 1.44 25.72 -1.00
CA ALA A 176 -0.01 25.62 -1.24
C ALA A 176 -0.43 25.71 -2.73
N THR A 177 0.46 26.23 -3.59
CA THR A 177 0.26 26.29 -5.04
C THR A 177 0.39 24.94 -5.73
N ASP A 178 1.10 24.00 -5.12
CA ASP A 178 1.34 22.66 -5.66
C ASP A 178 0.13 21.73 -5.42
N THR A 179 0.29 20.46 -5.78
CA THR A 179 -0.73 19.42 -5.60
C THR A 179 -0.11 18.07 -5.29
N MET A 180 -0.80 17.25 -4.51
CA MET A 180 -0.49 15.83 -4.36
C MET A 180 -0.61 15.12 -5.71
N HIS A 181 0.19 14.08 -5.89
CA HIS A 181 0.25 13.32 -7.12
C HIS A 181 -0.20 11.87 -6.90
N ASN A 182 -1.20 11.43 -7.65
CA ASN A 182 -1.62 10.03 -7.71
C ASN A 182 -0.86 9.33 -8.86
N VAL A 183 -0.01 8.37 -8.51
CA VAL A 183 0.80 7.58 -9.43
C VAL A 183 0.35 6.13 -9.33
N MET A 184 -0.18 5.58 -10.41
CA MET A 184 -0.46 4.15 -10.51
C MET A 184 0.72 3.43 -11.14
N ARG A 185 1.15 2.32 -10.52
CA ARG A 185 2.15 1.42 -11.05
C ARG A 185 1.57 0.03 -11.24
N LYS A 186 2.00 -0.64 -12.31
CA LYS A 186 1.65 -2.04 -12.54
C LYS A 186 2.63 -2.94 -11.80
N SER A 187 2.10 -3.84 -10.98
CA SER A 187 2.83 -4.98 -10.44
C SER A 187 2.73 -6.14 -11.42
N LEU A 188 3.84 -6.83 -11.65
CA LEU A 188 3.91 -7.98 -12.57
C LEU A 188 3.65 -9.30 -11.87
N ASP A 189 3.62 -9.29 -10.53
CA ASP A 189 3.55 -10.48 -9.69
C ASP A 189 2.37 -10.33 -8.73
N ASP A 190 1.45 -11.29 -8.74
CA ASP A 190 0.28 -11.33 -7.88
C ASP A 190 0.40 -12.36 -6.75
N GLU A 191 1.59 -12.93 -6.52
CA GLU A 191 1.87 -13.86 -5.42
C GLU A 191 1.38 -13.32 -4.06
N HIS A 192 1.56 -12.01 -3.84
CA HIS A 192 1.16 -11.33 -2.61
C HIS A 192 -0.23 -10.69 -2.66
N THR A 193 -0.87 -10.56 -3.82
CA THR A 193 -2.27 -10.10 -3.88
C THR A 193 -2.92 -10.65 -5.14
N PRO A 194 -3.47 -11.88 -5.06
CA PRO A 194 -3.97 -12.56 -6.25
C PRO A 194 -5.01 -11.73 -6.99
N GLY A 195 -4.85 -11.58 -8.30
CA GLY A 195 -5.78 -10.86 -9.17
C GLY A 195 -5.69 -9.33 -9.14
N VAL A 196 -4.79 -8.72 -8.34
CA VAL A 196 -4.61 -7.26 -8.28
C VAL A 196 -3.21 -6.90 -8.73
N PHE A 197 -3.08 -6.42 -9.98
CA PHE A 197 -1.80 -6.09 -10.62
C PHE A 197 -1.45 -4.59 -10.56
N GLU A 198 -2.08 -3.84 -9.66
CA GLU A 198 -1.92 -2.39 -9.57
C GLU A 198 -1.62 -1.97 -8.14
N ILE A 199 -0.74 -0.98 -8.02
CA ILE A 199 -0.45 -0.29 -6.77
C ILE A 199 -0.56 1.21 -7.00
N ILE A 200 -1.28 1.88 -6.12
CA ILE A 200 -1.49 3.33 -6.15
C ILE A 200 -0.58 3.95 -5.11
N GLU A 201 0.16 4.98 -5.54
CA GLU A 201 1.06 5.78 -4.73
C GLU A 201 0.60 7.24 -4.78
N ILE A 202 0.23 7.78 -3.63
CA ILE A 202 -0.04 9.21 -3.46
C ILE A 202 1.23 9.82 -2.89
N LYS A 203 1.81 10.77 -3.61
CA LYS A 203 3.11 11.37 -3.28
C LYS A 203 2.97 12.87 -3.09
N THR A 204 3.65 13.41 -2.07
CA THR A 204 3.83 14.85 -1.97
C THR A 204 4.75 15.36 -3.09
N PRO A 205 4.67 16.65 -3.48
CA PRO A 205 5.57 17.24 -4.48
C PRO A 205 7.06 16.96 -4.24
N ALA A 206 7.53 17.10 -2.99
CA ALA A 206 8.90 16.79 -2.63
C ALA A 206 9.22 15.28 -2.78
N SER A 207 8.30 14.37 -2.41
CA SER A 207 8.48 12.91 -2.58
C SER A 207 8.56 12.50 -4.04
N LEU A 208 7.81 13.18 -4.91
CA LEU A 208 7.85 12.95 -6.36
C LEU A 208 9.17 13.42 -6.99
N SER A 209 9.61 14.64 -6.66
CA SER A 209 10.75 15.29 -7.31
C SER A 209 12.12 14.86 -6.78
N SER A 210 12.20 14.53 -5.49
CA SER A 210 13.48 14.35 -4.79
C SER A 210 13.53 13.13 -3.88
N GLU A 211 12.48 12.30 -3.87
CA GLU A 211 12.31 11.18 -2.93
C GLU A 211 12.44 11.58 -1.46
N MET A 212 12.24 12.87 -1.16
CA MET A 212 12.21 13.43 0.18
C MET A 212 10.81 13.99 0.41
N GLY A 213 10.03 13.46 1.34
CA GLY A 213 8.63 13.89 1.55
C GLY A 213 7.77 12.77 2.10
N GLY A 214 6.46 12.88 1.95
CA GLY A 214 5.49 11.88 2.38
C GLY A 214 4.96 11.05 1.22
N PHE A 215 4.56 9.82 1.50
CA PHE A 215 3.78 9.00 0.58
C PHE A 215 2.69 8.21 1.31
N VAL A 216 1.63 7.89 0.56
CA VAL A 216 0.63 6.89 0.91
C VAL A 216 0.59 5.86 -0.21
N GLN A 217 0.73 4.57 0.09
CA GLN A 217 0.74 3.50 -0.90
C GLN A 217 -0.26 2.40 -0.53
N PHE A 218 -1.08 1.98 -1.49
CA PHE A 218 -2.06 0.92 -1.31
C PHE A 218 -2.38 0.22 -2.63
N ARG A 219 -2.96 -0.98 -2.54
CA ARG A 219 -3.61 -1.61 -3.70
C ARG A 219 -5.06 -1.14 -3.80
N PRO A 220 -5.63 -0.96 -5.00
CA PRO A 220 -7.01 -0.48 -5.20
C PRO A 220 -8.06 -1.55 -4.88
N VAL A 221 -7.92 -2.20 -3.72
CA VAL A 221 -8.74 -3.32 -3.26
C VAL A 221 -9.18 -3.10 -1.82
N GLY A 222 -10.46 -3.26 -1.56
CA GLY A 222 -11.04 -3.39 -0.23
C GLY A 222 -11.57 -4.81 -0.01
N TYR A 223 -12.00 -5.11 1.22
CA TYR A 223 -12.53 -6.42 1.58
C TYR A 223 -13.88 -6.30 2.26
N THR A 224 -14.83 -7.14 1.85
CA THR A 224 -16.20 -7.15 2.36
C THR A 224 -16.39 -8.10 3.54
N GLN A 225 -15.36 -8.86 3.92
CA GLN A 225 -15.38 -9.80 5.04
C GLN A 225 -14.09 -9.74 5.84
N HIS A 226 -14.13 -10.22 7.08
CA HIS A 226 -12.96 -10.27 7.96
C HIS A 226 -11.88 -11.23 7.44
N GLU A 227 -12.29 -12.43 7.00
CA GLU A 227 -11.39 -13.37 6.33
C GLU A 227 -11.14 -12.92 4.89
N ARG A 228 -10.00 -12.26 4.68
CA ARG A 228 -9.65 -11.70 3.38
C ARG A 228 -9.23 -12.80 2.42
N ASN A 229 -9.87 -12.83 1.27
CA ASN A 229 -9.55 -13.67 0.13
C ASN A 229 -10.09 -13.04 -1.17
N VAL A 230 -9.77 -13.63 -2.32
CA VAL A 230 -10.21 -13.15 -3.66
C VAL A 230 -11.74 -13.08 -3.79
N GLY A 231 -12.49 -13.98 -3.13
CA GLY A 231 -13.97 -13.94 -3.16
C GLY A 231 -14.59 -12.84 -2.31
N SER A 232 -13.82 -12.26 -1.38
CA SER A 232 -14.24 -11.16 -0.51
C SER A 232 -13.74 -9.79 -0.97
N SER A 233 -12.89 -9.73 -1.99
CA SER A 233 -12.32 -8.48 -2.49
C SER A 233 -13.36 -7.65 -3.22
N THR A 234 -13.23 -6.33 -3.12
CA THR A 234 -13.98 -5.34 -3.90
C THR A 234 -13.04 -4.20 -4.30
N ILE A 235 -13.48 -3.32 -5.19
CA ILE A 235 -12.62 -2.24 -5.69
C ILE A 235 -12.62 -1.06 -4.70
N ALA A 236 -11.44 -0.51 -4.45
CA ALA A 236 -11.26 0.77 -3.74
C ALA A 236 -11.03 1.89 -4.77
N HIS A 237 -12.02 2.76 -4.95
CA HIS A 237 -11.98 3.88 -5.90
C HIS A 237 -11.49 5.14 -5.21
N VAL A 238 -10.52 5.81 -5.81
CA VAL A 238 -9.89 7.02 -5.26
C VAL A 238 -10.41 8.23 -6.05
N SER A 239 -10.81 9.29 -5.35
CA SER A 239 -11.20 10.56 -5.97
C SER A 239 -9.99 11.40 -6.40
N ASP A 240 -10.24 12.42 -7.22
CA ASP A 240 -9.29 13.51 -7.38
C ASP A 240 -9.08 14.27 -6.07
N PHE A 241 -7.96 14.99 -5.98
CA PHE A 241 -7.63 15.83 -4.83
C PHE A 241 -8.36 17.16 -4.91
N ASN A 242 -8.95 17.58 -3.80
CA ASN A 242 -9.53 18.91 -3.69
C ASN A 242 -8.83 19.73 -2.60
N ARG A 243 -8.71 21.04 -2.80
CA ARG A 243 -8.09 21.92 -1.79
C ARG A 243 -9.04 22.07 -0.61
N THR A 244 -8.50 21.96 0.59
CA THR A 244 -9.27 22.04 1.83
C THR A 244 -8.49 22.78 2.91
N SER A 245 -9.03 22.82 4.12
CA SER A 245 -8.39 23.42 5.29
C SER A 245 -8.29 22.44 6.43
N LEU A 246 -7.29 22.62 7.30
CA LEU A 246 -7.13 21.77 8.48
C LEU A 246 -8.32 21.97 9.43
N PRO A 247 -8.99 20.89 9.88
CA PRO A 247 -10.08 21.00 10.83
C PRO A 247 -9.59 21.56 12.18
N ASP A 248 -10.25 22.59 12.71
CA ASP A 248 -9.78 23.32 13.90
C ASP A 248 -9.58 22.44 15.15
N TRP A 249 -10.34 21.35 15.26
CA TRP A 249 -10.31 20.41 16.38
C TRP A 249 -9.35 19.23 16.18
N SER A 250 -8.67 19.15 15.03
CA SER A 250 -7.78 18.04 14.70
C SER A 250 -6.43 18.14 15.41
N THR A 251 -5.81 16.98 15.68
CA THR A 251 -4.42 16.91 16.13
C THR A 251 -3.47 17.46 15.07
N LEU A 252 -3.79 17.33 13.78
CA LEU A 252 -3.03 17.95 12.69
C LEU A 252 -2.97 19.47 12.81
N LYS A 253 -4.10 20.14 13.07
CA LYS A 253 -4.11 21.60 13.30
C LYS A 253 -3.18 22.01 14.44
N THR A 254 -3.14 21.21 15.51
CA THR A 254 -2.23 21.45 16.65
C THR A 254 -0.77 21.23 16.27
N PHE A 255 -0.48 20.16 15.52
CA PHE A 255 0.86 19.82 15.05
C PHE A 255 1.44 20.89 14.11
N TYR A 256 0.61 21.40 13.19
CA TYR A 256 1.00 22.40 12.20
C TYR A 256 0.82 23.85 12.66
N LYS A 257 0.45 24.10 13.91
CA LYS A 257 0.19 25.46 14.45
C LYS A 257 1.37 26.43 14.29
N GLY A 258 2.61 25.90 14.23
CA GLY A 258 3.82 26.70 14.03
C GLY A 258 4.13 27.08 12.58
N PHE A 259 3.38 26.53 11.61
CA PHE A 259 3.54 26.81 10.20
C PHE A 259 2.52 27.87 9.75
N ASP A 260 2.85 28.60 8.67
CA ASP A 260 1.88 29.47 8.02
C ASP A 260 0.87 28.62 7.25
N GLU A 261 -0.37 28.59 7.75
CA GLU A 261 -1.46 27.83 7.14
C GLU A 261 -1.72 28.20 5.68
N GLY A 262 -1.49 29.47 5.31
CA GLY A 262 -1.64 29.92 3.91
C GLY A 262 -0.59 29.34 2.97
N ASN A 263 0.48 28.78 3.51
CA ASN A 263 1.59 28.20 2.75
C ASN A 263 1.64 26.67 2.81
N LEU A 264 0.77 26.03 3.59
CA LEU A 264 0.67 24.56 3.65
C LEU A 264 -0.15 24.02 2.49
N LEU A 265 0.33 22.95 1.85
CA LEU A 265 -0.47 22.16 0.93
C LEU A 265 -1.43 21.26 1.71
N VAL A 266 -2.70 21.66 1.76
CA VAL A 266 -3.77 20.89 2.42
C VAL A 266 -4.80 20.47 1.38
N GLN A 267 -4.92 19.16 1.16
CA GLN A 267 -5.88 18.58 0.23
C GLN A 267 -6.63 17.42 0.87
N ASP A 268 -7.84 17.17 0.41
CA ASP A 268 -8.57 15.97 0.75
C ASP A 268 -8.75 15.03 -0.44
N MET A 269 -9.06 13.79 -0.10
CA MET A 269 -9.45 12.74 -1.02
C MET A 269 -10.48 11.83 -0.37
N VAL A 270 -11.24 11.14 -1.22
CA VAL A 270 -12.24 10.16 -0.81
C VAL A 270 -11.87 8.81 -1.39
N VAL A 271 -11.92 7.78 -0.56
CA VAL A 271 -11.78 6.38 -0.97
C VAL A 271 -13.12 5.69 -0.82
N CYS A 272 -13.76 5.37 -1.94
CA CYS A 272 -15.03 4.66 -2.00
C CYS A 272 -14.79 3.15 -2.15
N PHE A 273 -15.67 2.32 -1.58
CA PHE A 273 -15.57 0.87 -1.69
C PHE A 273 -16.80 0.29 -2.38
N GLY A 274 -16.55 -0.57 -3.35
CA GLY A 274 -17.60 -1.35 -3.98
C GLY A 274 -17.35 -1.63 -5.45
N GLU A 275 -18.13 -2.58 -5.96
CA GLU A 275 -18.20 -2.91 -7.38
C GLU A 275 -19.63 -3.25 -7.80
N PRO A 276 -19.98 -3.11 -9.09
CA PRO A 276 -21.32 -3.42 -9.56
C PRO A 276 -21.74 -4.86 -9.22
N GLY A 277 -22.91 -5.03 -8.62
CA GLY A 277 -23.47 -6.33 -8.26
C GLY A 277 -22.96 -6.93 -6.94
N ASP A 278 -22.13 -6.22 -6.17
CA ASP A 278 -21.62 -6.71 -4.88
C ASP A 278 -22.71 -6.82 -3.78
N GLY A 279 -23.86 -6.14 -3.96
CA GLY A 279 -24.97 -6.12 -3.00
C GLY A 279 -24.87 -5.02 -1.93
N PHE A 280 -24.02 -4.02 -2.15
CA PHE A 280 -23.78 -2.87 -1.29
C PHE A 280 -23.29 -3.25 0.12
N TYR A 281 -23.13 -2.27 1.02
CA TYR A 281 -22.62 -2.53 2.37
C TYR A 281 -23.51 -3.50 3.17
N LYS A 282 -24.84 -3.42 2.99
CA LYS A 282 -25.82 -4.21 3.75
C LYS A 282 -25.67 -5.73 3.59
N ARG A 283 -25.05 -6.21 2.51
CA ARG A 283 -24.87 -7.65 2.28
C ARG A 283 -23.97 -8.29 3.32
N TYR A 284 -22.90 -7.60 3.70
CA TYR A 284 -21.90 -8.15 4.62
C TYR A 284 -21.75 -7.35 5.92
N ASN A 285 -22.24 -6.10 5.95
CA ASN A 285 -22.07 -5.17 7.06
C ASN A 285 -20.61 -5.01 7.51
N TYR A 286 -19.69 -5.12 6.54
CA TYR A 286 -18.26 -5.07 6.77
C TYR A 286 -17.56 -4.50 5.55
N THR A 287 -16.59 -3.64 5.79
CA THR A 287 -15.67 -3.15 4.76
C THR A 287 -14.33 -2.90 5.41
N ALA A 288 -13.25 -3.43 4.83
CA ALA A 288 -11.89 -3.20 5.28
C ALA A 288 -11.01 -2.69 4.15
N TRP A 289 -10.04 -1.87 4.49
CA TRP A 289 -9.06 -1.32 3.57
C TRP A 289 -7.76 -1.04 4.30
N SER A 290 -6.65 -1.34 3.64
CA SER A 290 -5.32 -1.13 4.19
C SER A 290 -4.48 -0.29 3.26
N TYR A 291 -3.66 0.57 3.85
CA TYR A 291 -2.65 1.35 3.15
C TYR A 291 -1.40 1.46 4.01
N THR A 292 -0.29 1.78 3.38
CA THR A 292 0.93 2.17 4.07
C THR A 292 1.14 3.66 3.91
N ILE A 293 1.63 4.30 4.94
CA ILE A 293 1.98 5.71 4.96
C ILE A 293 3.40 5.85 5.48
N GLY A 294 4.21 6.69 4.85
CA GLY A 294 5.59 6.83 5.25
C GLY A 294 6.30 8.03 4.65
N TYR A 295 7.61 8.07 4.90
CA TYR A 295 8.49 9.12 4.41
C TYR A 295 9.51 8.60 3.42
N GLY A 296 9.87 9.45 2.47
CA GLY A 296 10.85 9.18 1.44
C GLY A 296 10.23 8.54 0.21
N ALA A 297 10.92 7.55 -0.35
CA ALA A 297 10.44 6.79 -1.49
C ALA A 297 9.49 5.65 -1.04
N PRO A 298 8.34 5.45 -1.71
CA PRO A 298 7.48 4.31 -1.46
C PRO A 298 8.19 2.99 -1.77
N PRO A 299 7.92 1.91 -1.01
CA PRO A 299 8.59 0.64 -1.22
C PRO A 299 8.29 0.06 -2.60
N MET A 300 9.33 -0.49 -3.23
CA MET A 300 9.21 -1.18 -4.51
C MET A 300 9.08 -2.69 -4.29
N GLU A 301 8.08 -3.27 -4.95
CA GLU A 301 7.95 -4.72 -5.14
C GLU A 301 8.98 -5.19 -6.16
N GLY A 302 9.72 -6.24 -5.78
CA GLY A 302 10.57 -7.00 -6.69
C GLY A 302 9.88 -8.27 -7.15
N PHE A 303 10.49 -8.99 -8.07
CA PHE A 303 10.04 -10.33 -8.42
C PHE A 303 10.29 -11.29 -7.25
N SER A 304 9.31 -12.15 -6.97
CA SER A 304 9.54 -13.29 -6.09
C SER A 304 10.65 -14.19 -6.62
N LEU A 305 11.41 -14.79 -5.71
CA LEU A 305 12.43 -15.77 -6.06
C LEU A 305 11.84 -16.92 -6.88
N PHE A 306 10.59 -17.30 -6.61
CA PHE A 306 9.87 -18.32 -7.38
C PHE A 306 9.70 -17.91 -8.85
N VAL A 307 9.22 -16.68 -9.10
CA VAL A 307 9.05 -16.13 -10.45
C VAL A 307 10.39 -15.99 -11.16
N ILE A 308 11.43 -15.50 -10.48
CA ILE A 308 12.78 -15.40 -11.02
C ILE A 308 13.28 -16.79 -11.46
N VAL A 309 13.06 -17.83 -10.65
CA VAL A 309 13.46 -19.20 -10.98
C VAL A 309 12.70 -19.72 -12.19
N ILE A 310 11.38 -19.54 -12.27
CA ILE A 310 10.58 -19.98 -13.42
C ILE A 310 11.02 -19.28 -14.71
N ILE A 311 11.20 -17.96 -14.68
CA ILE A 311 11.68 -17.19 -15.84
C ILE A 311 13.08 -17.67 -16.24
N SER A 312 13.96 -17.88 -15.27
CA SER A 312 15.34 -18.34 -15.50
C SER A 312 15.38 -19.72 -16.14
N VAL A 313 14.57 -20.67 -15.68
CA VAL A 313 14.51 -22.02 -16.26
C VAL A 313 13.79 -21.99 -17.61
N GLY A 314 12.65 -21.30 -17.68
CA GLY A 314 11.78 -21.24 -18.85
C GLY A 314 12.42 -20.56 -20.06
N LEU A 315 13.23 -19.51 -19.86
CA LEU A 315 13.99 -18.85 -20.92
C LEU A 315 15.42 -19.39 -21.06
N GLY A 316 16.05 -19.77 -19.94
CA GLY A 316 17.43 -20.24 -19.93
C GLY A 316 17.63 -21.53 -20.69
N VAL A 317 16.74 -22.52 -20.51
CA VAL A 317 16.86 -23.82 -21.20
C VAL A 317 16.73 -23.68 -22.72
N PRO A 318 15.71 -23.01 -23.28
CA PRO A 318 15.62 -22.79 -24.73
C PRO A 318 16.82 -22.05 -25.33
N VAL A 319 17.33 -21.02 -24.65
CA VAL A 319 18.50 -20.26 -25.11
C VAL A 319 19.75 -21.14 -25.15
N LEU A 320 19.98 -21.94 -24.11
CA LEU A 320 21.11 -22.87 -24.08
C LEU A 320 21.02 -23.92 -25.19
N LEU A 321 19.84 -24.47 -25.44
CA LEU A 321 19.62 -25.41 -26.55
C LEU A 321 19.89 -24.74 -27.90
N ALA A 322 19.38 -23.53 -28.12
CA ALA A 322 19.62 -22.77 -29.35
C ALA A 322 21.12 -22.50 -29.58
N LEU A 323 21.83 -22.02 -28.55
CA LEU A 323 23.27 -21.77 -28.61
C LEU A 323 24.06 -23.06 -28.87
N SER A 324 23.67 -24.17 -28.25
CA SER A 324 24.31 -25.47 -28.49
C SER A 324 24.11 -25.95 -29.94
N GLY A 325 22.91 -25.71 -30.51
CA GLY A 325 22.60 -26.01 -31.90
C GLY A 325 23.41 -25.16 -32.88
N VAL A 326 23.55 -23.86 -32.61
CA VAL A 326 24.39 -22.94 -33.42
C VAL A 326 25.86 -23.37 -33.36
N LEU A 327 26.40 -23.63 -32.16
CA LEU A 327 27.77 -24.13 -31.97
C LEU A 327 28.02 -25.44 -32.71
N TYR A 328 27.05 -26.35 -32.68
CA TYR A 328 27.12 -27.62 -33.41
C TYR A 328 27.15 -27.38 -34.93
N ALA A 329 26.26 -26.53 -35.45
CA ALA A 329 26.20 -26.20 -36.87
C ALA A 329 27.50 -25.52 -37.37
N VAL A 330 28.05 -24.57 -36.60
CA VAL A 330 29.31 -23.90 -36.93
C VAL A 330 30.48 -24.89 -36.93
N ARG A 331 30.61 -25.73 -35.89
CA ARG A 331 31.65 -26.78 -35.85
C ARG A 331 31.52 -27.75 -37.02
N ARG A 332 30.30 -28.14 -37.39
CA ARG A 332 30.07 -29.02 -38.54
C ARG A 332 30.51 -28.37 -39.84
N LYS A 333 30.20 -27.08 -40.05
CA LYS A 333 30.61 -26.33 -41.24
C LYS A 333 32.13 -26.17 -41.34
N TYR A 334 32.81 -25.89 -40.24
CA TYR A 334 34.28 -25.82 -40.20
C TYR A 334 34.98 -27.16 -40.42
N ARG A 335 34.42 -28.28 -39.94
CA ARG A 335 34.99 -29.62 -40.20
C ARG A 335 34.82 -30.10 -41.63
N HIS A 336 33.85 -29.57 -42.38
CA HIS A 336 33.63 -29.94 -43.79
C HIS A 336 34.38 -29.09 -44.81
N ASN A 337 34.99 -27.96 -44.41
CA ASN A 337 35.89 -27.18 -45.27
C ASN A 337 37.35 -27.44 -44.84
N PRO A 338 38.04 -28.46 -45.37
CA PRO A 338 39.49 -28.53 -45.22
C PRO A 338 40.14 -27.32 -45.92
N PRO A 339 41.29 -26.83 -45.44
CA PRO A 339 42.00 -25.75 -46.12
C PRO A 339 42.35 -26.22 -47.53
N THR A 340 41.85 -25.51 -48.54
CA THR A 340 42.33 -25.63 -49.92
C THR A 340 43.82 -25.32 -49.90
N ARG A 341 44.66 -26.36 -49.91
CA ARG A 341 46.08 -26.23 -50.24
C ARG A 341 46.15 -25.61 -51.63
N LEU A 342 46.58 -24.35 -51.70
CA LEU A 342 47.09 -23.78 -52.94
C LEU A 342 48.32 -24.60 -53.30
N ILE A 343 48.18 -25.47 -54.31
CA ILE A 343 49.31 -26.07 -54.99
C ILE A 343 49.85 -24.97 -55.89
N ASN A 344 51.04 -24.47 -55.56
CA ASN A 344 51.87 -23.74 -56.52
C ASN A 344 52.27 -24.74 -57.61
N GLU A 345 51.91 -24.46 -58.85
CA GLU A 345 52.58 -25.03 -60.02
C GLU A 345 53.45 -23.92 -60.63
N ASP A 346 54.71 -24.28 -60.86
CA ASP A 346 55.72 -23.52 -61.61
C ASP A 346 55.35 -23.38 -63.10
#